data_AF-A0A6L7M9K4-F1
#
_entry.id   AF-A0A6L7M9K4-F1
#
_cell.length_a   1.000
_cell.length_b   1.000
_cell.length_c   1.000
_cell.angle_alpha   90.00
_cell.angle_beta   90.00
_cell.angle_gamma   90.00
#
_symmetry.space_group_name_H-M   'P 1'
#
loop_
_entity.id
_entity.type
_entity.pdbx_description
1 polymer ?
#
loop_
_entity_poly.entity_id
_entity_poly.type
_entity_poly.pdbx_seq_one_letter_code
_entity_poly.pdbx_strand_id
1 'polypeptide(L)'
;MIIFEWSLRLAGDGEPPAAEDTGIWLQRQFAGIGWPPPRIFHSNADRDLLRVECRFEDLDSFESAWPRFESAGLGRRLGRELGLEFDDASECRQLYSTQYVRSAVDET
;
A
#
# COMPACT_ATOMS: atom_id res chain seq x y z
N MET A 1 -8.09 12.22 5.88
CA MET A 1 -6.97 11.57 5.16
C MET A 1 -6.92 10.11 5.51
N ILE A 2 -7.39 9.23 4.62
CA ILE A 2 -7.42 7.79 4.86
C ILE A 2 -6.12 7.18 4.33
N ILE A 3 -5.54 6.24 5.09
CA ILE A 3 -4.41 5.43 4.64
C ILE A 3 -4.93 4.04 4.32
N PHE A 4 -4.59 3.56 3.14
CA PHE A 4 -4.92 2.23 2.71
C PHE A 4 -3.65 1.39 2.62
N GLU A 5 -3.56 0.31 3.39
CA GLU A 5 -2.41 -0.59 3.38
C GLU A 5 -2.80 -1.96 2.81
N TRP A 6 -1.94 -2.49 1.96
CA TRP A 6 -1.96 -3.89 1.56
C TRP A 6 -0.54 -4.45 1.59
N SER A 7 -0.44 -5.76 1.79
CA SER A 7 0.85 -6.43 1.92
C SER A 7 1.05 -7.48 0.83
N LEU A 8 2.28 -7.57 0.35
CA LEU A 8 2.79 -8.58 -0.54
C LEU A 8 3.86 -9.38 0.18
N ARG A 9 3.87 -10.70 0.02
CA ARG A 9 4.88 -11.59 0.60
C ARG A 9 5.74 -12.21 -0.50
N LEU A 10 7.01 -12.53 -0.23
CA LEU A 10 7.82 -13.31 -1.15
C LEU A 10 7.17 -14.67 -1.46
N ALA A 11 7.14 -15.04 -2.74
CA ALA A 11 6.57 -16.30 -3.21
C ALA A 11 7.45 -17.53 -2.87
N GLY A 12 8.65 -17.34 -2.31
CA GLY A 12 9.59 -18.41 -2.00
C GLY A 12 10.95 -17.87 -1.54
N ASP A 13 11.97 -18.73 -1.58
CA ASP A 13 13.34 -18.38 -1.20
C ASP A 13 13.94 -17.40 -2.23
N GLY A 14 13.93 -16.12 -1.90
CA GLY A 14 14.44 -15.04 -2.74
C GLY A 14 14.75 -13.79 -1.94
N GLU A 15 15.45 -12.83 -2.57
CA GLU A 15 15.64 -11.51 -1.99
C GLU A 15 14.47 -10.62 -2.43
N PRO A 16 13.84 -9.85 -1.52
CA PRO A 16 12.78 -8.92 -1.91
C PRO A 16 13.35 -7.86 -2.86
N PRO A 17 12.56 -7.41 -3.86
CA PRO A 17 13.03 -6.36 -4.77
C PRO A 17 13.33 -5.10 -3.97
N ALA A 18 14.32 -4.32 -4.42
CA ALA A 18 14.71 -3.09 -3.73
C ALA A 18 13.50 -2.13 -3.60
N ALA A 19 13.28 -1.61 -2.39
CA ALA A 19 12.13 -0.76 -2.07
C ALA A 19 12.01 0.46 -2.99
N GLU A 20 13.14 1.06 -3.34
CA GLU A 20 13.21 2.29 -4.13
C GLU A 20 12.79 2.05 -5.58
N ASP A 21 13.37 1.04 -6.24
CA ASP A 21 13.03 0.66 -7.61
C ASP A 21 11.58 0.18 -7.72
N THR A 22 11.15 -0.63 -6.74
CA THR A 22 9.76 -1.08 -6.62
C THR A 22 8.81 0.10 -6.43
N GLY A 23 9.24 1.13 -5.67
CA GLY A 23 8.51 2.37 -5.42
C GLY A 23 8.23 3.14 -6.69
N ILE A 24 9.28 3.40 -7.46
CA ILE A 24 9.20 4.12 -8.74
C ILE A 24 8.30 3.36 -9.72
N TRP A 25 8.45 2.04 -9.78
CA TRP A 25 7.65 1.21 -10.69
C TRP A 25 6.16 1.21 -10.29
N LEU A 26 5.84 0.97 -9.01
CA LEU A 26 4.45 0.97 -8.52
C LEU A 26 3.78 2.33 -8.73
N GLN A 27 4.49 3.44 -8.52
CA GLN A 27 3.96 4.78 -8.79
C GLN A 27 3.45 4.96 -10.23
N ARG A 28 4.17 4.42 -11.22
CA ARG A 28 3.76 4.49 -12.63
C ARG A 28 2.49 3.69 -12.89
N GLN A 29 2.36 2.51 -12.27
CA GLN A 29 1.17 1.67 -12.40
C GLN A 29 -0.07 2.34 -11.78
N PHE A 30 0.10 2.98 -10.62
CA PHE A 30 -0.98 3.63 -9.87
C PHE A 30 -1.45 4.94 -10.54
N ALA A 31 -0.52 5.71 -11.10
CA ALA A 31 -0.86 6.91 -11.88
C ALA A 31 -1.80 6.60 -13.06
N GLY A 32 -1.62 5.44 -13.70
CA GLY A 32 -2.45 5.00 -14.83
C GLY A 32 -3.90 4.68 -14.48
N ILE A 33 -4.23 4.49 -13.20
CA ILE A 33 -5.58 4.14 -12.73
C ILE A 33 -6.22 5.21 -11.83
N GLY A 34 -5.59 6.39 -11.73
CA GLY A 34 -6.07 7.49 -10.90
C GLY A 34 -5.92 7.23 -9.40
N TRP A 35 -5.00 6.34 -9.01
CA TRP A 35 -4.67 6.13 -7.60
C TRP A 35 -3.56 7.09 -7.13
N PRO A 36 -3.56 7.49 -5.86
CA PRO A 36 -2.48 8.27 -5.29
C PRO A 36 -1.16 7.46 -5.32
N PRO A 37 0.00 8.14 -5.37
CA PRO A 37 1.29 7.47 -5.42
C PRO A 37 1.52 6.64 -4.15
N PRO A 38 1.92 5.36 -4.28
CA PRO A 38 2.17 4.50 -3.14
C PRO A 38 3.46 4.88 -2.39
N ARG A 39 3.46 4.63 -1.08
CA ARG A 39 4.65 4.57 -0.23
C ARG A 39 4.93 3.11 0.10
N ILE A 40 6.19 2.71 0.00
CA ILE A 40 6.62 1.32 0.23
C ILE A 40 7.38 1.24 1.55
N PHE A 41 7.08 0.19 2.32
CA PHE A 41 7.78 -0.15 3.55
C PHE A 41 8.20 -1.61 3.50
N HIS A 42 9.44 -1.89 3.84
CA HIS A 42 9.88 -3.25 4.15
C HIS A 42 9.73 -3.44 5.66
N SER A 43 9.10 -4.53 6.08
CA SER A 43 9.14 -4.89 7.49
C SER A 43 10.54 -5.45 7.80
N ASN A 44 11.33 -4.75 8.61
CA ASN A 44 12.62 -5.30 9.08
C ASN A 44 12.44 -6.57 9.94
N ALA A 45 11.26 -6.76 10.53
CA ALA A 45 10.90 -7.91 11.35
C ALA A 45 10.37 -9.10 10.54
N ASP A 46 9.87 -8.85 9.33
CA ASP A 46 9.34 -9.86 8.41
C ASP A 46 9.94 -9.56 7.02
N ARG A 47 11.16 -10.03 6.79
CA ARG A 47 11.97 -9.70 5.60
C ARG A 47 11.29 -10.04 4.28
N ASP A 48 10.28 -10.89 4.36
CA ASP A 48 9.54 -11.39 3.22
C ASP A 48 8.31 -10.53 2.93
N LEU A 49 8.03 -9.49 3.72
CA LEU A 49 6.83 -8.66 3.61
C LEU A 49 7.13 -7.25 3.06
N LEU A 50 6.52 -6.96 1.93
CA LEU A 50 6.44 -5.63 1.33
C LEU A 50 5.08 -5.01 1.64
N ARG A 51 5.08 -3.87 2.32
CA ARG A 51 3.87 -3.10 2.60
C ARG A 51 3.75 -1.92 1.65
N VAL A 52 2.56 -1.74 1.11
CA VAL A 52 2.25 -0.66 0.19
C VAL A 52 1.12 0.17 0.77
N GLU A 53 1.40 1.43 1.04
CA GLU A 53 0.43 2.40 1.56
C GLU A 53 0.03 3.40 0.49
N CYS A 54 -1.27 3.68 0.37
CA CYS A 54 -1.83 4.73 -0.46
C CYS A 54 -2.61 5.72 0.39
N ARG A 55 -2.45 7.02 0.13
CA ARG A 55 -3.08 8.09 0.92
C ARG A 55 -4.19 8.75 0.12
N PHE A 56 -5.40 8.68 0.64
CA PHE A 56 -6.58 9.33 0.09
C PHE A 56 -6.99 10.52 0.95
N GLU A 57 -7.47 11.59 0.32
CA GLU A 57 -7.89 12.81 1.03
C GLU A 57 -9.14 12.53 1.88
N ASP A 58 -10.12 11.84 1.30
CA ASP A 58 -11.41 11.48 1.87
C ASP A 58 -11.84 10.04 1.50
N LEU A 59 -12.98 9.62 2.06
CA LEU A 59 -13.57 8.29 1.84
C LEU A 59 -14.12 8.13 0.43
N ASP A 60 -14.77 9.16 -0.10
CA ASP A 60 -15.39 9.14 -1.42
C ASP A 60 -14.36 8.87 -2.53
N SER A 61 -13.17 9.48 -2.43
CA SER A 61 -12.06 9.27 -3.35
C SER A 61 -11.56 7.82 -3.31
N PHE A 62 -11.52 7.22 -2.12
CA PHE A 62 -11.16 5.81 -1.96
C PHE A 62 -12.25 4.90 -2.55
N GLU A 63 -13.52 5.09 -2.19
CA GLU A 63 -14.64 4.28 -2.66
C GLU A 63 -14.83 4.36 -4.19
N SER A 64 -14.45 5.48 -4.81
CA SER A 64 -14.43 5.62 -6.27
C SER A 64 -13.29 4.83 -6.95
N ALA A 65 -12.13 4.73 -6.28
CA ALA A 65 -10.93 4.14 -6.83
C ALA A 65 -10.79 2.63 -6.53
N TRP A 66 -11.34 2.18 -5.40
CA TRP A 66 -11.25 0.81 -4.90
C TRP A 66 -11.84 -0.25 -5.84
N PRO A 67 -13.08 -0.11 -6.37
CA PRO A 67 -13.66 -1.12 -7.25
C PRO A 67 -12.83 -1.36 -8.51
N ARG A 68 -12.17 -0.32 -9.04
CA ARG A 68 -11.27 -0.44 -10.20
C ARG A 68 -10.01 -1.23 -9.87
N PHE A 69 -9.47 -1.05 -8.67
CA PHE A 69 -8.30 -1.78 -8.19
C PHE A 69 -8.60 -3.26 -7.95
N GLU A 70 -9.71 -3.53 -7.26
CA GLU A 70 -10.17 -4.87 -6.91
C GLU A 70 -10.58 -5.67 -8.15
N SER A 71 -11.43 -5.11 -9.01
CA SER A 71 -11.88 -5.78 -10.25
C SER A 71 -10.76 -6.01 -11.26
N ALA A 72 -9.74 -5.15 -11.29
CA ALA A 72 -8.55 -5.36 -12.12
C ALA A 72 -7.59 -6.41 -11.54
N GLY A 73 -7.84 -6.91 -10.33
CA GLY A 73 -6.94 -7.81 -9.61
C GLY A 73 -5.55 -7.22 -9.46
N LEU A 74 -5.44 -5.89 -9.37
CA LEU A 74 -4.19 -5.19 -9.60
C LEU A 74 -3.14 -5.57 -8.54
N GLY A 75 -3.51 -5.68 -7.27
CA GLY A 75 -2.61 -6.14 -6.21
C GLY A 75 -2.00 -7.52 -6.52
N ARG A 76 -2.81 -8.49 -6.97
CA ARG A 76 -2.32 -9.84 -7.35
C ARG A 76 -1.45 -9.80 -8.60
N ARG A 77 -1.81 -8.98 -9.60
CA ARG A 77 -1.03 -8.81 -10.83
C ARG A 77 0.34 -8.20 -10.55
N LEU A 78 0.36 -7.11 -9.79
CA LEU A 78 1.59 -6.41 -9.41
C LEU A 78 2.49 -7.28 -8.53
N GLY A 79 1.90 -8.02 -7.59
CA GLY A 79 2.63 -9.01 -6.80
C GLY A 79 3.36 -9.99 -7.71
N ARG A 80 2.65 -10.64 -8.63
CA ARG A 80 3.25 -11.62 -9.55
C ARG A 80 4.39 -11.03 -10.39
N GLU A 81 4.22 -9.81 -10.89
CA GLU A 81 5.26 -9.11 -11.68
C GLU A 81 6.52 -8.81 -10.85
N LEU A 82 6.38 -8.69 -9.53
CA LEU A 82 7.48 -8.51 -8.57
C LEU A 82 8.02 -9.82 -7.99
N GLY A 83 7.49 -10.97 -8.40
CA GLY A 83 7.82 -12.26 -7.76
C GLY A 83 7.26 -12.42 -6.34
N LEU A 84 6.22 -11.64 -6.01
CA LEU A 84 5.56 -11.62 -4.72
C LEU A 84 4.14 -12.21 -4.84
N GLU A 85 3.64 -12.75 -3.75
CA GLU A 85 2.27 -13.22 -3.59
C GLU A 85 1.47 -12.24 -2.74
N PHE A 86 0.19 -12.11 -3.07
CA PHE A 86 -0.72 -11.33 -2.25
C PHE A 86 -0.96 -12.12 -0.95
N ASP A 87 -0.63 -11.51 0.19
CA ASP A 87 -0.86 -12.14 1.47
C ASP A 87 -2.36 -12.04 1.80
N ASP A 88 -3.11 -13.09 1.51
CA ASP A 88 -4.57 -13.15 1.76
C ASP A 88 -4.90 -13.00 3.27
N ALA A 89 -3.96 -13.25 4.18
CA ALA A 89 -4.12 -12.97 5.62
C ALA A 89 -4.00 -11.47 5.95
N SER A 90 -3.37 -10.71 5.06
CA SER A 90 -3.32 -9.25 5.05
C SER A 90 -4.39 -8.72 4.10
N GLU A 91 -5.66 -9.03 4.40
CA GLU A 91 -6.82 -8.36 3.79
C GLU A 91 -6.52 -6.86 3.68
N CYS A 92 -6.84 -6.23 2.56
CA CYS A 92 -6.73 -4.78 2.39
C CYS A 92 -7.26 -4.03 3.61
N ARG A 93 -6.37 -3.55 4.47
CA ARG A 93 -6.75 -2.92 5.73
C ARG A 93 -6.80 -1.43 5.51
N GLN A 94 -7.98 -0.86 5.72
CA GLN A 94 -8.09 0.56 5.97
C GLN A 94 -7.36 0.87 7.28
N LEU A 95 -6.20 1.53 7.21
CA LEU A 95 -5.54 2.10 8.37
C LEU A 95 -6.20 3.46 8.65
N TYR A 96 -6.86 3.58 9.80
CA TYR A 96 -7.61 4.78 10.16
C TYR A 96 -6.72 6.04 10.20
N SER A 97 -7.29 7.11 9.63
CA SER A 97 -6.83 8.49 9.56
C SER A 97 -6.53 9.07 10.94
N THR A 98 -5.27 9.32 11.27
CA THR A 98 -4.95 10.35 12.26
C THR A 98 -5.30 11.70 11.63
N GLN A 99 -6.38 12.34 12.09
CA GLN A 99 -6.23 13.77 12.29
C GLN A 99 -5.00 13.90 13.19
N TYR A 100 -3.98 14.60 12.73
CA TYR A 100 -2.94 15.11 13.61
C TYR A 100 -3.66 15.95 14.67
N VAL A 101 -4.09 15.33 15.77
CA VAL A 101 -4.21 16.03 17.03
C VAL A 101 -2.77 16.40 17.33
N ARG A 102 -2.35 17.58 16.90
CA ARG A 102 -1.35 18.31 17.66
C ARG A 102 -1.96 18.36 19.05
N SER A 103 -1.49 17.49 19.92
CA SER A 103 -1.52 17.73 21.34
C SER A 103 -0.80 19.05 21.54
N ALA A 104 -1.56 20.15 21.47
CA ALA A 104 -1.26 21.32 22.26
C ALA A 104 -1.55 20.90 23.71
N VAL A 105 -0.68 20.04 24.24
CA VAL A 105 -0.40 20.06 25.67
C VAL A 105 0.65 21.15 25.79
N ASP A 106 0.18 22.35 26.09
CA ASP A 106 0.79 23.17 27.14
C ASP A 106 -0.24 24.18 27.67
N GLU A 107 -0.73 23.83 28.86
CA GLU A 107 -0.98 24.68 30.04
C GLU A 107 -1.76 25.99 29.89
N THR A 108 -3.02 25.94 30.36
CA THR A 108 -3.55 26.89 31.36
C THR A 108 -4.46 26.15 32.33
#